data_AF-A0A2E7TW92-F1
#
_entry.id   AF-A0A2E7TW92-F1
#
_cell.length_a   1.000
_cell.length_b   1.000
_cell.length_c   1.000
_cell.angle_alpha   90.00
_cell.angle_beta   90.00
_cell.angle_gamma   90.00
#
_symmetry.space_group_name_H-M   'P 1'
#
loop_
_entity.id
_entity.type
_entity.pdbx_description
1 polymer ?
#
loop_
_entity_poly.entity_id
_entity_poly.type
_entity_poly.pdbx_seq_one_letter_code
_entity_poly.pdbx_strand_id
1 'polypeptide(L)'
;MLALAQTPQSQKELQADRMQALRVAFFVEELSLTPEESALFWPAWNEEEEKLKAHGDAVRAIETQMKSTESDEEAAELIQELKQLQRAGLELRHQAIDRIAAFIGYRRAGMIKQVEREFRTRVMKRRMKELKQFAPTPPSPVKLESGNGQGPRPRGPQRY
;
A
#
# COMPACT_ATOMS: atom_id res chain seq x y z
N MET A 1 31.30 -8.37 -34.45
CA MET A 1 30.96 -7.90 -33.09
C MET A 1 29.45 -7.70 -33.03
N LEU A 2 28.74 -8.50 -32.24
CA LEU A 2 27.28 -8.38 -32.05
C LEU A 2 27.00 -7.18 -31.14
N ALA A 3 26.42 -6.13 -31.69
CA ALA A 3 25.86 -5.02 -30.93
C ALA A 3 24.57 -5.49 -30.26
N LEU A 4 24.57 -5.57 -28.92
CA LEU A 4 23.34 -5.77 -28.15
C LEU A 4 22.49 -4.52 -28.27
N ALA A 5 21.40 -4.61 -29.05
CA ALA A 5 20.40 -3.56 -29.16
C ALA A 5 19.74 -3.37 -27.79
N GLN A 6 20.00 -2.24 -27.13
CA GLN A 6 19.20 -1.83 -25.98
C GLN A 6 17.88 -1.28 -26.50
N THR A 7 16.81 -2.03 -26.32
CA THR A 7 15.45 -1.56 -26.59
C THR A 7 15.10 -0.38 -25.66
N PRO A 8 14.53 0.72 -26.17
CA PRO A 8 14.15 1.85 -25.34
C PRO A 8 13.03 1.44 -24.38
N GLN A 9 13.34 1.40 -23.07
CA GLN A 9 12.35 1.14 -22.03
C GLN A 9 11.40 2.34 -21.87
N SER A 10 10.12 2.05 -21.64
CA SER A 10 9.13 3.08 -21.33
C SER A 10 9.40 3.72 -19.96
N GLN A 11 8.95 4.96 -19.77
CA GLN A 11 9.07 5.65 -18.47
C GLN A 11 8.40 4.87 -17.33
N LYS A 12 7.33 4.11 -17.62
CA LYS A 12 6.63 3.29 -16.63
C LYS A 12 7.49 2.10 -16.16
N GLU A 13 8.19 1.45 -17.08
CA GLU A 13 9.10 0.34 -16.79
C GLU A 13 10.30 0.84 -15.97
N LEU A 14 10.92 1.96 -16.37
CA LEU A 14 12.02 2.56 -15.62
C LEU A 14 11.65 2.92 -14.17
N GLN A 15 10.41 3.39 -13.95
CA GLN A 15 9.90 3.69 -12.61
C GLN A 15 9.63 2.42 -11.79
N ALA A 16 9.18 1.34 -12.43
CA ALA A 16 8.97 0.04 -11.79
C ALA A 16 10.32 -0.58 -11.38
N ASP A 17 11.30 -0.57 -12.28
CA ASP A 17 12.66 -1.08 -12.03
C ASP A 17 13.33 -0.32 -10.88
N ARG A 18 13.21 1.02 -10.88
CA ARG A 18 13.72 1.85 -9.78
C ARG A 18 13.06 1.52 -8.45
N MET A 19 11.74 1.27 -8.44
CA MET A 19 11.02 0.90 -7.23
C MET A 19 11.48 -0.45 -6.69
N GLN A 20 11.68 -1.41 -7.58
CA GLN A 20 12.16 -2.74 -7.23
C GLN A 20 13.59 -2.68 -6.68
N ALA A 21 14.48 -1.92 -7.30
CA ALA A 21 15.84 -1.71 -6.81
C ALA A 21 15.86 -1.09 -5.40
N LEU A 22 15.01 -0.07 -5.16
CA LEU A 22 14.86 0.52 -3.82
C LEU A 22 14.34 -0.47 -2.79
N ARG A 23 13.38 -1.32 -3.18
CA ARG A 23 12.85 -2.38 -2.31
C ARG A 23 13.94 -3.36 -1.94
N VAL A 24 14.71 -3.81 -2.92
CA VAL A 24 15.80 -4.76 -2.72
C VAL A 24 16.84 -4.21 -1.75
N ALA A 25 17.33 -3.00 -2.00
CA ALA A 25 18.30 -2.35 -1.14
C ALA A 25 17.78 -2.18 0.30
N PHE A 26 16.51 -1.78 0.44
CA PHE A 26 15.87 -1.59 1.74
C PHE A 26 15.80 -2.88 2.56
N PHE A 27 15.42 -3.99 1.92
CA PHE A 27 15.32 -5.28 2.60
C PHE A 27 16.69 -5.82 3.00
N VAL A 28 17.69 -5.69 2.13
CA VAL A 28 19.07 -6.11 2.43
C VAL A 28 19.61 -5.35 3.64
N GLU A 29 19.35 -4.05 3.74
CA GLU A 29 19.77 -3.22 4.87
C GLU A 29 19.04 -3.60 6.16
N GLU A 30 17.70 -3.56 6.16
CA GLU A 30 16.88 -3.75 7.38
C GLU A 30 16.90 -5.19 7.91
N LEU A 31 17.10 -6.18 7.03
CA LEU A 31 17.28 -7.58 7.42
C LEU A 31 18.76 -7.97 7.48
N SER A 32 19.70 -7.07 7.17
CA SER A 32 21.14 -7.36 7.16
C SER A 32 21.47 -8.65 6.38
N LEU A 33 20.91 -8.79 5.17
CA LEU A 33 21.09 -9.99 4.35
C LEU A 33 22.50 -10.03 3.76
N THR A 34 23.16 -11.19 3.83
CA THR A 34 24.41 -11.41 3.07
C THR A 34 24.11 -11.63 1.58
N PRO A 35 25.12 -11.56 0.69
CA PRO A 35 24.93 -11.90 -0.72
C PRO A 35 24.36 -13.32 -0.93
N GLU A 36 24.83 -14.29 -0.15
CA GLU A 36 24.39 -15.68 -0.21
C GLU A 36 22.93 -15.82 0.26
N GLU A 37 22.58 -15.18 1.37
CA GLU A 37 21.20 -15.15 1.88
C GLU A 37 20.26 -14.44 0.91
N SER A 38 20.70 -13.34 0.29
CA SER A 38 19.91 -12.58 -0.67
C SER A 38 19.57 -13.39 -1.92
N ALA A 39 20.52 -14.20 -2.40
CA ALA A 39 20.32 -15.08 -3.55
C ALA A 39 19.22 -16.13 -3.30
N LEU A 40 19.06 -16.58 -2.05
CA LEU A 40 18.00 -17.50 -1.63
C LEU A 40 16.69 -16.78 -1.27
N PHE A 41 16.79 -15.58 -0.70
CA PHE A 41 15.66 -14.80 -0.20
C PHE A 41 14.71 -14.39 -1.31
N TRP A 42 15.19 -13.74 -2.37
CA TRP A 42 14.34 -13.19 -3.43
C TRP A 42 13.46 -14.23 -4.14
N PRO A 43 13.98 -15.39 -4.60
CA PRO A 43 13.11 -16.39 -5.22
C PRO A 43 12.06 -16.94 -4.24
N ALA A 44 12.45 -17.23 -3.00
CA ALA A 44 11.50 -17.70 -1.98
C ALA A 44 10.42 -16.65 -1.66
N TRP A 45 10.83 -15.40 -1.44
CA TRP A 45 9.91 -14.32 -1.11
C TRP A 45 8.94 -14.00 -2.26
N ASN A 46 9.43 -13.95 -3.50
CA ASN A 46 8.58 -13.70 -4.66
C ASN A 46 7.50 -14.77 -4.83
N GLU A 47 7.87 -16.05 -4.65
CA GLU A 47 6.92 -17.17 -4.72
C GLU A 47 5.85 -17.05 -3.62
N GLU A 48 6.24 -16.75 -2.38
CA GLU A 48 5.30 -16.56 -1.27
C GLU A 48 4.43 -15.30 -1.45
N GLU A 49 4.97 -14.23 -2.03
CA GLU A 49 4.18 -13.04 -2.38
C GLU A 49 3.11 -13.33 -3.43
N GLU A 50 3.43 -14.13 -4.45
CA GLU A 50 2.46 -14.51 -5.47
C GLU A 50 1.32 -15.33 -4.86
N LYS A 51 1.63 -16.32 -4.01
CA LYS A 51 0.61 -17.09 -3.27
C LYS A 51 -0.25 -16.19 -2.39
N LEU A 52 0.36 -15.28 -1.64
CA LEU A 52 -0.36 -14.34 -0.76
C LEU A 52 -1.23 -13.37 -1.55
N LYS A 53 -0.77 -12.95 -2.74
CA LYS A 53 -1.55 -12.11 -3.65
C LYS A 53 -2.77 -12.86 -4.17
N ALA A 54 -2.59 -14.06 -4.71
CA ALA A 54 -3.68 -14.90 -5.20
C ALA A 54 -4.70 -15.20 -4.09
N HIS A 55 -4.22 -15.50 -2.87
CA HIS A 55 -5.08 -15.65 -1.69
C HIS A 55 -5.89 -14.38 -1.40
N GLY A 56 -5.24 -13.21 -1.42
CA GLY A 56 -5.92 -11.93 -1.22
C GLY A 56 -6.89 -11.54 -2.34
N ASP A 57 -6.66 -11.98 -3.58
CA ASP A 57 -7.61 -11.85 -4.68
C ASP A 57 -8.85 -12.73 -4.45
N ALA A 58 -8.68 -13.98 -4.00
CA ALA A 58 -9.78 -14.89 -3.68
C ALA A 58 -10.65 -14.37 -2.52
N VAL A 59 -10.02 -13.88 -1.44
CA VAL A 59 -10.76 -13.25 -0.32
C VAL A 59 -11.60 -12.06 -0.82
N ARG A 60 -11.02 -11.19 -1.64
CA ARG A 60 -11.73 -10.03 -2.21
C ARG A 60 -12.87 -10.44 -3.14
N ALA A 61 -12.76 -11.57 -3.84
CA ALA A 61 -13.83 -12.09 -4.69
C ALA A 61 -15.06 -12.45 -3.83
N ILE A 62 -14.85 -13.20 -2.73
CA ILE A 62 -15.94 -13.55 -1.80
C ILE A 62 -16.52 -12.30 -1.13
N GLU A 63 -15.68 -11.38 -0.66
CA GLU A 63 -16.16 -10.13 -0.05
C GLU A 63 -16.98 -9.28 -1.03
N THR A 64 -16.64 -9.32 -2.32
CA THR A 64 -17.42 -8.67 -3.38
C THR A 64 -18.77 -9.37 -3.57
N GLN A 65 -18.79 -10.70 -3.66
CA GLN A 65 -20.03 -11.48 -3.82
C GLN A 65 -20.96 -11.29 -2.62
N MET A 66 -20.42 -11.26 -1.40
CA MET A 66 -21.16 -11.01 -0.16
C MET A 66 -21.92 -9.68 -0.18
N LYS A 67 -21.37 -8.64 -0.83
CA LYS A 67 -22.03 -7.33 -0.93
C LYS A 67 -23.24 -7.32 -1.86
N SER A 68 -23.31 -8.27 -2.80
CA SER A 68 -24.39 -8.41 -3.77
C SER A 68 -25.38 -9.52 -3.42
N THR A 69 -25.10 -10.34 -2.42
CA THR A 69 -25.96 -11.46 -2.04
C THR A 69 -27.17 -10.95 -1.26
N GLU A 70 -28.36 -11.47 -1.58
CA GLU A 70 -29.63 -11.12 -0.92
C GLU A 70 -30.26 -12.31 -0.17
N SER A 71 -29.73 -13.52 -0.35
CA SER A 71 -30.15 -14.75 0.34
C SER A 71 -29.30 -15.01 1.58
N ASP A 72 -29.94 -15.34 2.69
CA ASP A 72 -29.26 -15.70 3.94
C ASP A 72 -28.54 -17.06 3.81
N GLU A 73 -29.11 -17.98 3.02
CA GLU A 73 -28.50 -19.27 2.70
C GLU A 73 -27.20 -19.11 1.90
N GLU A 74 -27.22 -18.30 0.84
CA GLU A 74 -26.03 -18.00 0.04
C GLU A 74 -24.96 -17.26 0.86
N ALA A 75 -25.39 -16.30 1.70
CA ALA A 75 -24.49 -15.62 2.63
C ALA A 75 -23.84 -16.61 3.62
N ALA A 76 -24.57 -17.61 4.12
CA ALA A 76 -24.04 -18.63 5.01
C ALA A 76 -22.96 -19.47 4.32
N GLU A 77 -23.14 -19.85 3.06
CA GLU A 77 -22.15 -20.58 2.26
C GLU A 77 -20.88 -19.75 2.03
N LEU A 78 -21.03 -18.49 1.59
CA LEU A 78 -19.92 -17.56 1.38
C LEU A 78 -19.12 -17.30 2.67
N ILE A 79 -19.80 -17.23 3.83
CA ILE A 79 -19.14 -17.13 5.13
C ILE A 79 -18.29 -18.37 5.43
N GLN A 80 -18.77 -19.57 5.09
CA GLN A 80 -17.98 -20.80 5.30
C GLN A 80 -16.76 -20.82 4.40
N GLU A 81 -16.91 -20.44 3.13
CA GLU A 81 -15.78 -20.35 2.20
C GLU A 81 -14.76 -19.31 2.67
N LEU A 82 -15.20 -18.13 3.10
CA LEU A 82 -14.34 -17.09 3.66
C LEU A 82 -13.56 -17.59 4.89
N LYS A 83 -14.21 -18.32 5.80
CA LYS A 83 -13.56 -18.92 6.97
C LYS A 83 -12.47 -19.91 6.56
N GLN A 84 -12.73 -20.74 5.56
CA GLN A 84 -11.74 -21.69 5.04
C GLN A 84 -10.55 -20.96 4.41
N LEU A 85 -10.82 -19.95 3.56
CA LEU A 85 -9.77 -19.11 2.99
C LEU A 85 -8.94 -18.44 4.08
N GLN A 86 -9.55 -17.86 5.11
CA GLN A 86 -8.81 -17.20 6.19
C GLN A 86 -7.85 -18.16 6.92
N ARG A 87 -8.28 -19.41 7.17
CA ARG A 87 -7.42 -20.46 7.74
C ARG A 87 -6.26 -20.80 6.81
N ALA A 88 -6.54 -21.03 5.53
CA ALA A 88 -5.51 -21.31 4.53
C ALA A 88 -4.50 -20.15 4.41
N GLY A 89 -4.96 -18.91 4.50
CA GLY A 89 -4.10 -17.74 4.46
C GLY A 89 -3.22 -17.57 5.70
N LEU A 90 -3.69 -18.00 6.88
CA LEU A 90 -2.85 -18.04 8.08
C LEU A 90 -1.74 -19.07 7.93
N GLU A 91 -2.10 -20.27 7.48
CA GLU A 91 -1.16 -21.36 7.26
C GLU A 91 -0.10 -20.99 6.22
N LEU A 92 -0.51 -20.40 5.09
CA LEU A 92 0.40 -19.88 4.07
C LEU A 92 1.41 -18.87 4.64
N ARG A 93 0.98 -18.00 5.57
CA ARG A 93 1.88 -17.05 6.23
C ARG A 93 2.87 -17.74 7.16
N HIS A 94 2.44 -18.77 7.89
CA HIS A 94 3.35 -19.54 8.76
C HIS A 94 4.42 -20.26 7.93
N GLN A 95 4.00 -20.97 6.88
CA GLN A 95 4.91 -21.69 5.99
C GLN A 95 5.92 -20.77 5.32
N ALA A 96 5.48 -19.58 4.88
CA ALA A 96 6.38 -18.58 4.32
C ALA A 96 7.46 -18.13 5.32
N ILE A 97 7.08 -17.88 6.59
CA ILE A 97 8.02 -17.49 7.64
C ILE A 97 9.00 -18.63 7.93
N ASP A 98 8.52 -19.87 8.09
CA ASP A 98 9.38 -21.03 8.38
C ASP A 98 10.38 -21.30 7.24
N ARG A 99 9.91 -21.26 5.99
CA ARG A 99 10.75 -21.44 4.81
C ARG A 99 11.86 -20.39 4.73
N ILE A 100 11.54 -19.13 5.02
CA ILE A 100 12.52 -18.04 4.97
C ILE A 100 13.45 -18.09 6.19
N ALA A 101 12.92 -18.43 7.37
CA ALA A 101 13.68 -18.59 8.59
C ALA A 101 14.76 -19.67 8.47
N ALA A 102 14.58 -20.67 7.60
CA ALA A 102 15.57 -21.72 7.36
C ALA A 102 16.94 -21.18 6.90
N PHE A 103 16.99 -20.00 6.25
CA PHE A 103 18.25 -19.42 5.77
C PHE A 103 18.58 -18.04 6.35
N ILE A 104 17.61 -17.24 6.80
CA ILE A 104 17.91 -15.95 7.49
C ILE A 104 17.67 -15.98 9.02
N GLY A 105 17.13 -17.07 9.56
CA GLY A 105 16.78 -17.20 10.97
C GLY A 105 15.46 -16.53 11.36
N TYR A 106 14.81 -17.06 12.41
CA TYR A 106 13.48 -16.65 12.86
C TYR A 106 13.35 -15.18 13.24
N ARG A 107 14.37 -14.60 13.90
CA ARG A 107 14.34 -13.19 14.31
C ARG A 107 14.14 -12.27 13.10
N ARG A 108 14.90 -12.49 12.03
CA ARG A 108 14.83 -11.68 10.81
C ARG A 108 13.59 -12.02 9.98
N ALA A 109 13.25 -13.30 9.84
CA ALA A 109 12.05 -13.72 9.13
C ALA A 109 10.78 -13.10 9.74
N GLY A 110 10.67 -13.05 11.08
CA GLY A 110 9.56 -12.40 11.78
C GLY A 110 9.43 -10.89 11.53
N MET A 111 10.51 -10.22 11.13
CA MET A 111 10.52 -8.78 10.83
C MET A 111 10.04 -8.44 9.42
N ILE A 112 9.96 -9.42 8.50
CA ILE A 112 9.68 -9.17 7.08
C ILE A 112 8.40 -8.33 6.87
N LYS A 113 7.32 -8.65 7.59
CA LYS A 113 6.06 -7.89 7.48
C LYS A 113 6.21 -6.43 7.95
N GLN A 114 7.01 -6.20 8.99
CA GLN A 114 7.31 -4.85 9.46
C GLN A 114 8.15 -4.10 8.42
N VAL A 115 9.22 -4.71 7.91
CA VAL A 115 10.11 -4.13 6.89
C VAL A 115 9.32 -3.75 5.64
N GLU A 116 8.45 -4.63 5.14
CA GLU A 116 7.58 -4.34 3.99
C GLU A 116 6.65 -3.14 4.27
N ARG A 117 6.04 -3.08 5.46
CA ARG A 117 5.17 -1.97 5.86
C ARG A 117 5.93 -0.65 5.94
N GLU A 118 7.14 -0.68 6.48
CA GLU A 118 8.01 0.48 6.58
C GLU A 118 8.45 0.96 5.20
N PHE A 119 8.86 0.04 4.32
CA PHE A 119 9.17 0.35 2.93
C PHE A 119 8.01 1.06 2.25
N ARG A 120 6.80 0.47 2.29
CA ARG A 120 5.59 1.06 1.72
C ARG A 120 5.30 2.44 2.30
N THR A 121 5.46 2.61 3.62
CA THR A 121 5.23 3.89 4.28
C THR A 121 6.25 4.95 3.82
N ARG A 122 7.54 4.60 3.75
CA ARG A 122 8.61 5.51 3.30
C ARG A 122 8.42 5.89 1.81
N VAL A 123 8.06 4.93 0.96
CA VAL A 123 7.77 5.17 -0.47
C VAL A 123 6.53 6.06 -0.65
N MET A 124 5.43 5.78 0.05
CA MET A 124 4.21 6.58 -0.05
C MET A 124 4.44 8.02 0.43
N LYS A 125 5.19 8.21 1.52
CA LYS A 125 5.60 9.55 1.99
C LYS A 125 6.42 10.30 0.94
N ARG A 126 7.34 9.63 0.24
CA ARG A 126 8.16 10.25 -0.82
C ARG A 126 7.30 10.66 -2.02
N ARG A 127 6.43 9.78 -2.51
CA ARG A 127 5.49 10.10 -3.60
C ARG A 127 4.56 11.25 -3.25
N MET A 128 4.03 11.29 -2.02
CA MET A 128 3.20 12.41 -1.57
C MET A 128 3.98 13.73 -1.48
N LYS A 129 5.27 13.70 -1.12
CA LYS A 129 6.13 14.89 -1.09
C LYS A 129 6.42 15.40 -2.51
N GLU A 130 6.68 14.51 -3.46
CA GLU A 130 6.86 14.85 -4.88
C GLU A 130 5.55 15.42 -5.48
N LEU A 131 4.39 14.85 -5.18
CA LEU A 131 3.09 15.38 -5.63
C LEU A 131 2.75 16.76 -5.02
N LYS A 132 3.12 17.01 -3.75
CA LYS A 132 2.94 18.33 -3.09
C LYS A 132 3.83 19.42 -3.67
N GLN A 133 4.98 19.06 -4.28
CA GLN A 133 5.84 20.02 -4.98
C GLN A 133 5.29 20.42 -6.36
N PHE A 134 4.31 19.68 -6.89
CA PHE A 134 3.66 19.92 -8.19
C PHE A 134 2.19 20.36 -8.09
N ALA A 135 1.65 20.59 -6.89
CA ALA A 135 0.34 21.22 -6.75
C ALA A 135 0.48 22.73 -7.05
N PRO A 136 -0.18 23.31 -8.08
CA PRO A 136 -0.25 24.75 -8.21
C PRO A 136 -0.89 25.29 -6.93
N THR A 137 -0.21 26.21 -6.26
CA THR A 137 -0.75 26.91 -5.09
C THR A 137 -2.16 27.41 -5.45
N PRO A 138 -3.21 27.01 -4.72
CA PRO A 138 -4.52 27.61 -4.93
C PRO A 138 -4.37 29.13 -4.74
N PRO A 139 -4.95 29.96 -5.62
CA PRO A 139 -4.85 31.41 -5.46
C PRO A 139 -5.34 31.77 -4.06
N SER A 140 -4.51 32.51 -3.33
CA SER A 140 -4.83 33.00 -1.99
C SER A 140 -6.23 33.61 -2.00
N PRO A 141 -7.09 33.29 -1.02
CA PRO A 141 -8.41 33.90 -0.97
C PRO A 141 -8.22 35.42 -0.90
N VAL A 142 -8.85 36.13 -1.85
CA VAL A 142 -8.97 37.58 -1.84
C VAL A 142 -9.50 37.97 -0.46
N LYS A 143 -8.69 38.69 0.34
CA LYS A 143 -9.19 39.30 1.57
C LYS A 143 -10.27 40.30 1.17
N LEU A 144 -11.53 39.90 1.31
CA LEU A 144 -12.65 40.82 1.39
C LEU A 144 -12.41 41.62 2.68
N GLU A 145 -11.82 42.81 2.55
CA GLU A 145 -11.84 43.83 3.59
C GLU A 145 -13.29 44.02 4.04
N SER A 146 -13.58 43.56 5.25
CA SER A 146 -14.83 43.84 5.93
C SER A 146 -14.80 45.32 6.31
N GLY A 147 -15.33 46.16 5.43
CA GLY A 147 -15.61 47.56 5.69
C GLY A 147 -16.62 47.66 6.83
N ASN A 148 -16.11 48.10 7.98
CA ASN A 148 -16.88 48.42 9.18
C ASN A 148 -17.73 49.67 8.89
N GLY A 149 -19.04 49.50 8.75
CA GLY A 149 -20.02 50.58 8.53
C GLY A 149 -21.20 50.45 9.48
N GLN A 150 -21.00 50.83 10.74
CA GLN A 150 -22.08 51.03 11.71
C GLN A 150 -22.93 52.24 11.28
N GLY A 151 -24.10 51.97 10.71
CA GLY A 151 -25.18 52.95 10.57
C GLY A 151 -26.06 52.97 11.82
N PRO A 152 -26.31 54.11 12.47
CA PRO A 152 -27.20 54.19 13.62
C PRO A 152 -28.67 54.17 13.15
N ARG A 153 -29.50 53.30 13.74
CA ARG A 153 -30.96 53.36 13.58
C ARG A 153 -31.57 54.25 14.67
N PRO A 154 -32.30 55.32 14.34
CA PRO A 154 -32.98 56.14 15.34
C PRO A 154 -34.29 55.48 15.83
N ARG A 155 -34.53 55.55 17.15
CA ARG A 155 -35.80 55.25 17.82
C ARG A 155 -36.70 56.49 17.84
N GLY A 156 -37.98 56.29 17.50
CA GLY A 156 -39.12 57.07 18.02
C GLY A 156 -40.12 57.53 16.94
N PRO A 157 -41.35 57.95 17.32
CA PRO A 157 -42.00 57.87 18.63
C PRO A 157 -43.32 57.08 18.65
N GLN A 158 -43.67 56.58 19.83
CA GLN A 158 -45.03 56.15 20.23
C GLN A 158 -45.91 57.40 20.40
N ARG A 159 -47.11 57.43 19.80
CA ARG A 159 -48.25 58.20 20.34
C ARG A 159 -49.55 57.43 20.11
N TYR A 160 -50.40 57.59 21.13
CA TYR A 160 -51.67 56.97 21.53
C TYR A 160 -52.64 56.58 20.42
#